data_AF-A0A933M3Z5-F1
#
_entry.id   AF-A0A933M3Z5-F1
#
_cell.length_a   1.000
_cell.length_b   1.000
_cell.length_c   1.000
_cell.angle_alpha   90.00
_cell.angle_beta   90.00
_cell.angle_gamma   90.00
#
_symmetry.space_group_name_H-M   'P 1'
#
loop_
_entity.id
_entity.type
_entity.pdbx_description
1 polymer ?
#
loop_
_entity_poly.entity_id
_entity_poly.type
_entity_poly.pdbx_seq_one_letter_code
_entity_poly.pdbx_strand_id
1 'polypeptide(L)'
;MKTMKLMVKTLAVTALFAGTICASGFEAQANDAGKTFGSLDLTGKIEMPVPLEMGAVPAAGEKDAEAGALDAVFEYFEKRLGKKVEPPVFEDFSAMPEKSGAKSSISAGEILYTIKLEEIKNAYLKSGITFTTTKGAAVHVSGTKANNCPDGGNKCAEKDKYFLSLTTEKGETYLVRAMEIANFSIFMSGSKNVVIDGETYTLKAYAKLSAPENSALEIKRNGQLVFKKTAKEVADAIAAKSLDVKLSRLYNLAYGNEILQGPGGVRFTEKMYIAMVPPDEPQSYYMIDVSKISSGGVTLPEMEKVSFGFRLLEGMALEIYRIN
;
A
#
# COMPACT_ATOMS: atom_id res chain seq x y z
N MET A 1 15.86 64.33 -2.91
CA MET A 1 15.70 64.52 -4.38
C MET A 1 15.80 63.17 -5.08
N LYS A 2 14.80 62.85 -5.92
CA LYS A 2 14.72 61.78 -6.93
C LYS A 2 14.53 60.31 -6.49
N THR A 3 13.28 60.02 -6.17
CA THR A 3 12.38 59.03 -6.80
C THR A 3 12.86 58.22 -8.05
N MET A 4 12.59 56.90 -8.01
CA MET A 4 11.70 56.13 -8.93
C MET A 4 12.27 55.25 -10.08
N LYS A 5 11.52 54.14 -10.29
CA LYS A 5 11.31 53.23 -11.46
C LYS A 5 12.14 51.93 -11.44
N LEU A 6 11.58 50.75 -11.15
CA LEU A 6 10.50 49.99 -11.83
C LEU A 6 10.79 49.76 -13.33
N MET A 7 11.16 48.52 -13.69
CA MET A 7 10.91 47.99 -15.04
C MET A 7 10.45 46.54 -14.95
N VAL A 8 9.14 46.41 -15.15
CA VAL A 8 8.42 45.21 -15.59
C VAL A 8 8.79 44.98 -17.06
N LYS A 9 9.10 43.73 -17.44
CA LYS A 9 8.94 43.26 -18.82
C LYS A 9 8.28 41.89 -18.84
N THR A 10 6.98 41.96 -19.08
CA THR A 10 6.12 40.94 -19.65
C THR A 10 6.60 40.56 -21.06
N LEU A 11 6.61 39.27 -21.39
CA LEU A 11 6.30 38.83 -22.75
C LEU A 11 5.40 37.60 -22.66
N ALA A 12 4.14 37.81 -23.02
CA ALA A 12 3.16 36.78 -23.28
C ALA A 12 3.25 36.37 -24.75
N VAL A 13 3.06 35.08 -25.03
CA VAL A 13 2.46 34.65 -26.30
C VAL A 13 1.41 33.59 -25.98
N THR A 14 0.18 33.96 -26.33
CA THR A 14 -1.05 33.19 -26.22
C THR A 14 -1.42 32.66 -27.61
N ALA A 15 -1.85 31.41 -27.69
CA ALA A 15 -2.76 30.86 -28.70
C ALA A 15 -3.45 29.67 -28.01
N LEU A 16 -4.67 29.74 -27.46
CA LEU A 16 -5.99 30.03 -28.04
C LEU A 16 -6.35 29.07 -29.19
N PHE A 17 -7.00 27.96 -28.83
CA PHE A 17 -8.16 27.49 -29.58
C PHE A 17 -9.35 27.34 -28.64
N ALA A 18 -10.41 28.03 -29.04
CA ALA A 18 -11.70 28.10 -28.41
C ALA A 18 -12.56 26.90 -28.80
N GLY A 19 -13.46 26.55 -27.90
CA GLY A 19 -14.48 25.53 -28.07
C GLY A 19 -15.53 25.67 -26.98
N THR A 20 -16.10 26.86 -26.84
CA THR A 20 -17.27 27.17 -26.00
C THR A 20 -18.52 26.53 -26.62
N ILE A 21 -19.23 25.70 -25.84
CA ILE A 21 -20.69 25.63 -25.91
C ILE A 21 -21.25 25.73 -24.48
N CYS A 22 -22.35 26.46 -24.41
CA CYS A 22 -22.94 27.17 -23.29
C CYS A 22 -23.47 26.33 -22.14
N ALA A 23 -23.54 26.99 -20.98
CA ALA A 23 -24.36 26.64 -19.84
C ALA A 23 -25.86 26.74 -20.16
N SER A 24 -26.66 25.78 -19.65
CA SER A 24 -28.00 26.01 -19.06
C SER A 24 -28.65 24.69 -18.66
N GLY A 25 -29.17 24.59 -17.43
CA GLY A 25 -30.31 23.73 -17.12
C GLY A 25 -30.03 22.47 -16.29
N PHE A 26 -29.96 22.62 -14.97
CA PHE A 26 -30.29 21.54 -14.02
C PHE A 26 -31.23 22.07 -12.93
N GLU A 27 -32.27 22.79 -13.36
CA GLU A 27 -33.50 23.01 -12.61
C GLU A 27 -34.64 22.72 -13.57
N ALA A 28 -35.24 21.53 -13.42
CA ALA A 28 -36.51 21.02 -14.02
C ALA A 28 -36.38 19.58 -14.54
N GLN A 29 -36.06 18.62 -13.66
CA GLN A 29 -36.47 17.22 -13.87
C GLN A 29 -36.41 16.43 -12.54
N ALA A 30 -37.18 16.91 -11.56
CA ALA A 30 -37.50 16.16 -10.34
C ALA A 30 -39.02 16.03 -10.11
N ASN A 31 -39.83 16.36 -11.13
CA ASN A 31 -41.28 16.18 -11.13
C ASN A 31 -41.72 15.40 -12.39
N ASP A 32 -41.23 14.17 -12.57
CA ASP A 32 -41.99 13.16 -13.33
C ASP A 32 -41.55 11.69 -13.08
N ALA A 33 -41.15 11.37 -11.85
CA ALA A 33 -40.96 9.96 -11.43
C ALA A 33 -42.23 9.37 -10.81
N GLY A 34 -43.39 9.94 -11.14
CA GLY A 34 -44.69 9.59 -10.57
C GLY A 34 -45.68 9.11 -11.63
N LYS A 35 -45.29 8.19 -12.54
CA LYS A 35 -46.24 7.60 -13.51
C LYS A 35 -45.78 6.35 -14.28
N THR A 36 -44.93 5.50 -13.73
CA THR A 36 -44.72 4.14 -14.30
C THR A 36 -44.14 3.19 -13.25
N PHE A 37 -44.95 2.84 -12.25
CA PHE A 37 -44.84 1.53 -11.61
C PHE A 37 -46.26 0.99 -11.46
N GLY A 38 -46.54 -0.09 -12.20
CA GLY A 38 -47.80 -0.80 -12.15
C GLY A 38 -48.08 -1.26 -10.72
N SER A 39 -49.36 -1.17 -10.36
CA SER A 39 -49.93 -1.69 -9.12
C SER A 39 -49.56 -3.16 -8.93
N LEU A 40 -48.59 -3.43 -8.06
CA LEU A 40 -48.41 -4.73 -7.45
C LEU A 40 -49.42 -4.86 -6.31
N ASP A 41 -50.31 -5.84 -6.46
CA ASP A 41 -51.29 -6.26 -5.46
C ASP A 41 -50.56 -6.78 -4.21
N LEU A 42 -50.61 -6.01 -3.12
CA LEU A 42 -49.99 -6.29 -1.83
C LEU A 42 -50.99 -6.82 -0.80
N THR A 43 -51.96 -7.63 -1.22
CA THR A 43 -52.88 -8.33 -0.30
C THR A 43 -52.34 -9.68 0.21
N GLY A 44 -51.14 -10.09 -0.21
CA GLY A 44 -50.43 -11.24 0.37
C GLY A 44 -49.77 -10.89 1.69
N LYS A 45 -50.24 -11.48 2.80
CA LYS A 45 -49.58 -11.44 4.11
C LYS A 45 -48.14 -11.98 4.01
N ILE A 46 -47.15 -11.09 4.06
CA ILE A 46 -45.76 -11.45 4.32
C ILE A 46 -45.56 -11.33 5.83
N GLU A 47 -45.51 -12.46 6.53
CA GLU A 47 -45.09 -12.48 7.93
C GLU A 47 -43.59 -12.17 7.99
N MET A 48 -43.25 -11.01 8.58
CA MET A 48 -41.87 -10.68 8.91
C MET A 48 -41.43 -11.52 10.12
N PRO A 49 -40.23 -12.12 10.10
CA PRO A 49 -39.67 -12.72 11.31
C PRO A 49 -39.47 -11.65 12.38
N VAL A 50 -40.00 -11.91 13.57
CA VAL A 50 -39.85 -11.08 14.76
C VAL A 50 -38.36 -10.96 15.10
N PRO A 51 -37.81 -9.73 15.27
CA PRO A 51 -36.45 -9.56 15.73
C PRO A 51 -36.29 -10.18 17.13
N LEU A 52 -35.27 -11.03 17.30
CA LEU A 52 -34.85 -11.48 18.61
C LEU A 52 -34.37 -10.26 19.41
N GLU A 53 -35.02 -9.98 20.54
CA GLU A 53 -34.52 -9.02 21.53
C GLU A 53 -33.16 -9.53 22.06
N MET A 54 -32.07 -8.91 21.62
CA MET A 54 -30.78 -9.04 22.28
C MET A 54 -30.64 -7.88 23.26
N GLY A 55 -30.46 -8.25 24.54
CA GLY A 55 -30.38 -7.33 25.66
C GLY A 55 -29.32 -6.24 25.50
N ALA A 56 -29.60 -5.09 26.09
CA ALA A 56 -28.72 -3.93 26.12
C ALA A 56 -27.37 -4.26 26.78
N VAL A 57 -26.28 -4.06 26.04
CA VAL A 57 -24.91 -4.05 26.56
C VAL A 57 -24.50 -2.57 26.75
N PRO A 58 -23.85 -2.20 27.87
CA PRO A 58 -23.69 -0.80 28.25
C PRO A 58 -22.76 -0.02 27.31
N ALA A 59 -23.24 1.15 26.90
CA ALA A 59 -22.51 2.13 26.11
C ALA A 59 -21.50 2.91 26.97
N ALA A 60 -20.33 2.33 27.22
CA ALA A 60 -19.17 3.07 27.71
C ALA A 60 -17.87 2.36 27.28
N GLY A 61 -17.16 2.93 26.31
CA GLY A 61 -15.80 2.50 25.92
C GLY A 61 -15.57 2.15 24.44
N GLU A 62 -16.56 2.34 23.56
CA GLU A 62 -16.48 1.89 22.14
C GLU A 62 -15.29 2.48 21.36
N LYS A 63 -14.95 3.76 21.55
CA LYS A 63 -13.84 4.42 20.81
C LYS A 63 -12.44 3.84 21.09
N ASP A 64 -12.20 3.34 22.30
CA ASP A 64 -10.88 2.79 22.67
C ASP A 64 -10.75 1.32 22.25
N ALA A 65 -11.85 0.56 22.28
CA ALA A 65 -11.91 -0.79 21.72
C ALA A 65 -11.78 -0.80 20.18
N GLU A 66 -12.27 0.25 19.51
CA GLU A 66 -12.18 0.50 18.06
C GLU A 66 -10.78 0.87 17.58
N ALA A 67 -9.95 1.50 18.42
CA ALA A 67 -8.56 1.79 18.06
C ALA A 67 -7.73 0.51 18.04
N GLY A 68 -7.82 -0.31 19.09
CA GLY A 68 -7.11 -1.58 19.21
C GLY A 68 -7.50 -2.62 18.15
N ALA A 69 -8.70 -2.50 17.58
CA ALA A 69 -9.21 -3.33 16.49
C ALA A 69 -8.44 -3.21 15.18
N LEU A 70 -8.17 -1.97 14.75
CA LEU A 70 -7.36 -1.68 13.56
C LEU A 70 -5.92 -2.05 13.79
N ASP A 71 -5.44 -1.74 14.99
CA ASP A 71 -4.10 -2.10 15.40
C ASP A 71 -3.94 -3.62 15.34
N ALA A 72 -4.93 -4.43 15.76
CA ALA A 72 -4.89 -5.89 15.62
C ALA A 72 -4.89 -6.39 14.16
N VAL A 73 -5.61 -5.74 13.24
CA VAL A 73 -5.61 -6.08 11.81
C VAL A 73 -4.28 -5.71 11.16
N PHE A 74 -3.73 -4.53 11.44
CA PHE A 74 -2.43 -4.13 10.90
C PHE A 74 -1.28 -4.88 11.56
N GLU A 75 -1.36 -5.13 12.85
CA GLU A 75 -0.44 -6.00 13.57
C GLU A 75 -0.48 -7.41 12.99
N TYR A 76 -1.64 -7.90 12.56
CA TYR A 76 -1.74 -9.15 11.81
C TYR A 76 -1.04 -9.08 10.44
N PHE A 77 -1.28 -8.02 9.66
CA PHE A 77 -0.60 -7.84 8.37
C PHE A 77 0.91 -7.81 8.54
N GLU A 78 1.41 -7.06 9.51
CA GLU A 78 2.82 -7.06 9.88
C GLU A 78 3.25 -8.47 10.30
N LYS A 79 2.57 -9.11 11.26
CA LYS A 79 2.76 -10.54 11.67
C LYS A 79 2.85 -11.52 10.51
N ARG A 80 2.15 -11.26 9.41
CA ARG A 80 2.06 -12.18 8.27
C ARG A 80 3.04 -11.85 7.15
N LEU A 81 3.38 -10.58 6.92
CA LEU A 81 4.46 -10.17 6.00
C LEU A 81 5.82 -10.75 6.38
N GLY A 82 5.97 -11.15 7.65
CA GLY A 82 7.10 -11.96 8.08
C GLY A 82 7.02 -13.44 7.62
N LYS A 83 5.86 -14.10 7.57
CA LYS A 83 5.86 -15.57 7.49
C LYS A 83 6.41 -16.11 6.17
N LYS A 84 7.23 -17.16 6.30
CA LYS A 84 7.92 -17.91 5.23
C LYS A 84 7.11 -17.99 3.94
N VAL A 85 7.74 -17.54 2.86
CA VAL A 85 7.41 -17.90 1.49
C VAL A 85 8.57 -18.76 1.00
N GLU A 86 8.29 -19.84 0.28
CA GLU A 86 9.38 -20.61 -0.32
C GLU A 86 10.19 -19.69 -1.25
N PRO A 87 11.53 -19.62 -1.08
CA PRO A 87 12.35 -18.71 -1.85
C PRO A 87 12.27 -19.06 -3.34
N PRO A 88 12.29 -18.07 -4.25
CA PRO A 88 12.62 -18.35 -5.64
C PRO A 88 14.02 -18.98 -5.70
N VAL A 89 14.21 -19.95 -6.59
CA VAL A 89 15.50 -20.60 -6.82
C VAL A 89 16.44 -19.57 -7.47
N PHE A 90 17.53 -19.22 -6.78
CA PHE A 90 18.56 -18.34 -7.32
C PHE A 90 19.63 -19.13 -8.07
N GLU A 91 20.05 -18.61 -9.22
CA GLU A 91 21.28 -19.05 -9.87
C GLU A 91 22.48 -18.62 -9.02
N ASP A 92 23.43 -19.53 -8.85
CA ASP A 92 24.68 -19.32 -8.14
C ASP A 92 25.58 -18.37 -8.96
N PHE A 93 25.68 -17.11 -8.54
CA PHE A 93 26.47 -16.07 -9.21
C PHE A 93 27.93 -15.99 -8.72
N SER A 94 28.48 -17.07 -8.16
CA SER A 94 29.88 -17.18 -7.72
C SER A 94 30.94 -16.97 -8.83
N ALA A 95 30.56 -16.60 -10.05
CA ALA A 95 31.43 -16.50 -11.22
C ALA A 95 31.50 -15.09 -11.88
N MET A 96 31.24 -14.00 -11.16
CA MET A 96 31.55 -12.66 -11.69
C MET A 96 32.98 -12.21 -11.31
N PRO A 97 33.82 -11.81 -12.28
CA PRO A 97 35.20 -11.42 -12.00
C PRO A 97 35.25 -10.08 -11.24
N GLU A 98 35.91 -10.08 -10.08
CA GLU A 98 36.23 -8.90 -9.29
C GLU A 98 37.00 -7.88 -10.13
N LYS A 99 36.33 -6.81 -10.55
CA LYS A 99 36.98 -5.56 -10.95
C LYS A 99 36.23 -4.38 -10.37
N SER A 100 36.58 -3.99 -9.15
CA SER A 100 36.63 -2.55 -8.83
C SER A 100 37.57 -2.30 -7.65
N GLY A 101 38.59 -1.48 -7.92
CA GLY A 101 39.43 -0.91 -6.89
C GLY A 101 38.69 0.28 -6.26
N ALA A 102 38.18 0.09 -5.05
CA ALA A 102 37.84 1.18 -4.15
C ALA A 102 38.19 0.75 -2.72
N LYS A 103 39.25 1.33 -2.17
CA LYS A 103 39.60 1.18 -0.75
C LYS A 103 38.54 1.91 0.08
N SER A 104 37.68 1.16 0.77
CA SER A 104 36.89 1.61 1.92
C SER A 104 36.70 0.43 2.88
N SER A 105 36.85 0.71 4.18
CA SER A 105 37.41 -0.19 5.19
C SER A 105 36.37 -0.95 6.02
N ILE A 106 35.70 -1.90 5.40
CA ILE A 106 35.19 -3.11 6.07
C ILE A 106 35.78 -4.28 5.28
N SER A 107 36.60 -5.13 5.90
CA SER A 107 37.12 -6.31 5.20
C SER A 107 35.97 -7.27 4.92
N ALA A 108 35.42 -7.19 3.71
CA ALA A 108 34.43 -8.12 3.24
C ALA A 108 35.02 -9.54 3.28
N GLY A 109 34.41 -10.39 4.10
CA GLY A 109 34.65 -11.83 4.08
C GLY A 109 33.81 -12.50 3.00
N GLU A 110 33.14 -13.59 3.37
CA GLU A 110 32.26 -14.34 2.47
C GLU A 110 31.05 -13.51 1.99
N ILE A 111 30.86 -13.40 0.67
CA ILE A 111 29.64 -12.83 0.07
C ILE A 111 28.52 -13.86 0.20
N LEU A 112 27.42 -13.50 0.85
CA LEU A 112 26.28 -14.38 1.08
C LEU A 112 25.20 -14.21 0.01
N TYR A 113 24.98 -12.96 -0.43
CA TYR A 113 23.93 -12.60 -1.38
C TYR A 113 24.39 -11.49 -2.31
N THR A 114 23.99 -11.58 -3.58
CA THR A 114 24.07 -10.49 -4.56
C THR A 114 22.69 -10.32 -5.18
N ILE A 115 22.00 -9.25 -4.81
CA ILE A 115 20.58 -9.02 -5.11
C ILE A 115 20.46 -7.84 -6.05
N LYS A 116 19.90 -8.06 -7.25
CA LYS A 116 19.61 -6.98 -8.19
C LYS A 116 18.36 -6.23 -7.75
N LEU A 117 18.53 -5.10 -7.07
CA LEU A 117 17.41 -4.38 -6.46
C LEU A 117 16.37 -3.92 -7.48
N GLU A 118 16.79 -3.53 -8.69
CA GLU A 118 15.85 -3.11 -9.74
C GLU A 118 14.87 -4.21 -10.16
N GLU A 119 15.24 -5.49 -10.08
CA GLU A 119 14.35 -6.61 -10.44
C GLU A 119 13.22 -6.81 -9.43
N ILE A 120 13.42 -6.39 -8.18
CA ILE A 120 12.45 -6.53 -7.08
C ILE A 120 11.81 -5.19 -6.68
N LYS A 121 12.10 -4.11 -7.43
CA LYS A 121 11.62 -2.76 -7.14
C LYS A 121 10.11 -2.67 -7.15
N ASN A 122 9.54 -2.28 -6.00
CA ASN A 122 8.11 -2.17 -5.77
C ASN A 122 7.32 -3.44 -6.13
N ALA A 123 7.96 -4.62 -6.15
CA ALA A 123 7.31 -5.87 -6.53
C ALA A 123 6.09 -6.17 -5.63
N TYR A 124 6.14 -5.73 -4.37
CA TYR A 124 5.03 -5.81 -3.41
C TYR A 124 3.74 -5.12 -3.91
N LEU A 125 3.82 -4.07 -4.73
CA LEU A 125 2.63 -3.41 -5.31
C LEU A 125 1.90 -4.28 -6.33
N LYS A 126 2.60 -5.26 -6.93
CA LYS A 126 2.08 -6.25 -7.88
C LYS A 126 2.07 -7.64 -7.25
N SER A 127 1.28 -7.80 -6.18
CA SER A 127 1.12 -9.03 -5.38
C SER A 127 0.72 -10.29 -6.18
N GLY A 128 0.14 -10.12 -7.38
CA GLY A 128 -0.36 -11.22 -8.21
C GLY A 128 -1.80 -11.63 -7.94
N ILE A 129 -2.43 -11.13 -6.86
CA ILE A 129 -3.88 -11.20 -6.71
C ILE A 129 -4.52 -10.05 -7.48
N THR A 130 -5.40 -10.39 -8.43
CA THR A 130 -5.93 -9.42 -9.39
C THR A 130 -7.44 -9.52 -9.54
N PHE A 131 -8.03 -8.45 -10.07
CA PHE A 131 -9.31 -8.48 -10.78
C PHE A 131 -9.10 -7.82 -12.16
N THR A 132 -10.06 -8.05 -13.06
CA THR A 132 -9.97 -7.56 -14.44
C THR A 132 -11.01 -6.47 -14.71
N THR A 133 -10.60 -5.36 -15.32
CA THR A 133 -11.52 -4.30 -15.77
C THR A 133 -12.33 -4.76 -16.98
N THR A 134 -13.43 -4.07 -17.34
CA THR A 134 -14.17 -4.47 -18.57
C THR A 134 -13.31 -4.33 -19.83
N LYS A 135 -12.31 -3.44 -19.79
CA LYS A 135 -11.35 -3.23 -20.87
C LYS A 135 -10.24 -4.29 -20.90
N GLY A 136 -10.29 -5.29 -20.02
CA GLY A 136 -9.32 -6.39 -19.98
C GLY A 136 -8.03 -6.10 -19.24
N ALA A 137 -7.90 -4.94 -18.57
CA ALA A 137 -6.71 -4.64 -17.78
C ALA A 137 -6.74 -5.40 -16.45
N ALA A 138 -5.65 -6.07 -16.10
CA ALA A 138 -5.48 -6.64 -14.77
C ALA A 138 -5.09 -5.54 -13.78
N VAL A 139 -5.73 -5.56 -12.62
CA VAL A 139 -5.46 -4.65 -11.50
C VAL A 139 -5.02 -5.49 -10.32
N HIS A 140 -3.77 -5.32 -9.90
CA HIS A 140 -3.22 -5.96 -8.72
C HIS A 140 -3.73 -5.29 -7.46
N VAL A 141 -4.10 -6.10 -6.47
CA VAL A 141 -4.57 -5.65 -5.16
C VAL A 141 -3.48 -5.92 -4.13
N SER A 142 -2.99 -4.89 -3.48
CA SER A 142 -1.90 -4.99 -2.50
C SER A 142 -2.12 -4.06 -1.32
N GLY A 143 -1.22 -4.13 -0.34
CA GLY A 143 -1.13 -3.25 0.81
C GLY A 143 0.21 -2.53 0.82
N THR A 144 0.21 -1.28 1.29
CA THR A 144 1.44 -0.52 1.49
C THR A 144 1.29 0.46 2.66
N LYS A 145 2.39 1.10 3.02
CA LYS A 145 2.51 1.94 4.21
C LYS A 145 3.28 3.21 3.87
N ALA A 146 2.74 4.36 4.26
CA ALA A 146 3.43 5.62 4.16
C ALA A 146 4.43 5.81 5.30
N ASN A 147 5.50 6.57 5.04
CA ASN A 147 6.52 6.87 6.04
C ASN A 147 6.09 7.97 7.02
N ASN A 148 5.04 8.73 6.67
CA ASN A 148 4.53 9.85 7.45
C ASN A 148 3.00 9.79 7.60
N CYS A 149 2.47 10.75 8.35
CA CYS A 149 1.06 10.87 8.69
C CYS A 149 0.26 11.67 7.64
N PRO A 150 -1.08 11.55 7.63
CA PRO A 150 -1.94 12.22 6.65
C PRO A 150 -1.79 13.75 6.57
N ASP A 151 -1.41 14.39 7.67
CA ASP A 151 -1.16 15.83 7.78
C ASP A 151 0.23 16.26 7.28
N GLY A 152 1.06 15.30 6.84
CA GLY A 152 2.45 15.52 6.46
C GLY A 152 3.44 15.36 7.61
N GLY A 153 2.96 15.29 8.85
CA GLY A 153 3.77 15.16 10.06
C GLY A 153 4.12 13.71 10.39
N ASN A 154 4.63 13.49 11.61
CA ASN A 154 5.03 12.15 12.11
C ASN A 154 4.19 11.70 13.31
N LYS A 155 3.13 12.44 13.66
CA LYS A 155 2.31 12.20 14.86
C LYS A 155 0.91 11.72 14.46
N CYS A 156 0.75 10.41 14.33
CA CYS A 156 -0.52 9.72 14.12
C CYS A 156 -0.38 8.27 14.60
N ALA A 157 -1.49 7.56 14.70
CA ALA A 157 -1.44 6.12 14.98
C ALA A 157 -0.90 5.38 13.76
N GLU A 158 -0.27 4.22 13.96
CA GLU A 158 0.37 3.50 12.86
C GLU A 158 -0.64 3.07 11.79
N LYS A 159 -1.85 2.71 12.23
CA LYS A 159 -3.01 2.41 11.38
C LYS A 159 -3.32 3.50 10.34
N ASP A 160 -3.02 4.77 10.64
CA ASP A 160 -3.30 5.91 9.75
C ASP A 160 -2.31 6.02 8.59
N LYS A 161 -1.27 5.16 8.59
CA LYS A 161 -0.24 5.11 7.55
C LYS A 161 -0.49 4.04 6.49
N TYR A 162 -1.45 3.14 6.69
CA TYR A 162 -1.69 2.03 5.77
C TYR A 162 -2.65 2.36 4.64
N PHE A 163 -2.35 1.76 3.51
CA PHE A 163 -3.08 1.90 2.28
C PHE A 163 -3.40 0.55 1.68
N LEU A 164 -4.58 0.47 1.09
CA LEU A 164 -4.79 -0.44 -0.01
C LEU A 164 -4.22 0.17 -1.28
N SER A 165 -3.43 -0.61 -2.01
CA SER A 165 -2.88 -0.26 -3.30
C SER A 165 -3.57 -1.04 -4.41
N LEU A 166 -4.06 -0.34 -5.42
CA LEU A 166 -4.52 -0.92 -6.67
C LEU A 166 -3.55 -0.53 -7.78
N THR A 167 -2.83 -1.49 -8.35
CA THR A 167 -1.79 -1.22 -9.36
C THR A 167 -2.16 -1.88 -10.68
N THR A 168 -2.30 -1.08 -11.74
CA THR A 168 -2.57 -1.61 -13.08
C THR A 168 -1.33 -2.24 -13.69
N GLU A 169 -1.50 -3.07 -14.72
CA GLU A 169 -0.35 -3.63 -15.45
C GLU A 169 0.59 -2.56 -16.03
N LYS A 170 0.01 -1.41 -16.41
CA LYS A 170 0.73 -0.22 -16.91
C LYS A 170 1.53 0.52 -15.83
N GLY A 171 1.44 0.10 -14.57
CA GLY A 171 2.15 0.70 -13.44
C GLY A 171 1.47 1.91 -12.81
N GLU A 172 0.21 2.19 -13.16
CA GLU A 172 -0.57 3.21 -12.45
C GLU A 172 -1.01 2.66 -11.10
N THR A 173 -0.67 3.36 -10.02
CA THR A 173 -1.02 2.94 -8.66
C THR A 173 -2.00 3.91 -8.01
N TYR A 174 -3.12 3.38 -7.55
CA TYR A 174 -4.16 4.10 -6.81
C TYR A 174 -4.08 3.69 -5.34
N LEU A 175 -3.85 4.66 -4.46
CA LEU A 175 -3.71 4.44 -3.03
C LEU A 175 -4.96 4.91 -2.30
N VAL A 176 -5.58 3.98 -1.57
CA VAL A 176 -6.77 4.26 -0.74
C VAL A 176 -6.41 4.01 0.71
N ARG A 177 -6.60 5.02 1.57
CA ARG A 177 -6.35 4.85 3.01
C ARG A 177 -7.21 3.71 3.54
N ALA A 178 -6.59 2.77 4.23
CA ALA A 178 -7.31 1.62 4.75
C ALA A 178 -8.44 2.03 5.72
N MET A 179 -8.22 3.10 6.50
CA MET A 179 -9.22 3.73 7.36
C MET A 179 -10.49 4.22 6.62
N GLU A 180 -10.41 4.56 5.32
CA GLU A 180 -11.57 5.04 4.55
C GLU A 180 -12.49 3.91 4.07
N ILE A 181 -11.97 2.68 4.02
CA ILE A 181 -12.69 1.52 3.49
C ILE A 181 -13.04 0.51 4.59
N ALA A 182 -12.48 0.65 5.78
CA ALA A 182 -12.68 -0.29 6.87
C ALA A 182 -14.06 -0.15 7.52
N ASN A 183 -14.74 -1.29 7.68
CA ASN A 183 -16.08 -1.45 8.23
C ASN A 183 -15.97 -2.36 9.46
N PHE A 184 -16.24 -1.80 10.63
CA PHE A 184 -16.23 -2.49 11.92
C PHE A 184 -17.70 -2.59 12.39
N SER A 185 -18.29 -3.77 12.25
CA SER A 185 -19.67 -4.07 12.69
C SER A 185 -20.80 -3.30 11.97
N ILE A 186 -22.04 -3.58 12.39
CA ILE A 186 -23.34 -3.19 11.78
C ILE A 186 -23.60 -1.67 11.60
N PHE A 187 -22.74 -0.78 12.11
CA PHE A 187 -23.03 0.67 12.16
C PHE A 187 -22.02 1.56 11.42
N MET A 188 -20.97 1.04 10.79
CA MET A 188 -19.98 1.87 10.09
C MET A 188 -19.79 1.47 8.63
N SER A 189 -20.38 2.22 7.70
CA SER A 189 -20.27 2.00 6.25
C SER A 189 -18.99 2.59 5.65
N GLY A 190 -17.82 2.07 6.04
CA GLY A 190 -16.56 2.37 5.34
C GLY A 190 -16.64 1.92 3.88
N SER A 191 -16.51 2.86 2.96
CA SER A 191 -16.37 2.57 1.53
C SER A 191 -15.75 3.74 0.78
N LYS A 192 -14.95 3.41 -0.23
CA LYS A 192 -14.35 4.40 -1.12
C LYS A 192 -14.61 4.02 -2.56
N ASN A 193 -14.83 5.02 -3.41
CA ASN A 193 -14.86 4.83 -4.84
C ASN A 193 -13.51 5.23 -5.45
N VAL A 194 -13.00 4.41 -6.36
CA VAL A 194 -11.83 4.71 -7.20
C VAL A 194 -12.24 4.53 -8.65
N VAL A 195 -11.75 5.42 -9.51
CA VAL A 195 -11.98 5.33 -10.96
C VAL A 195 -10.73 4.74 -11.60
N ILE A 196 -10.87 3.58 -12.24
CA ILE A 196 -9.80 2.91 -12.99
C ILE A 196 -10.31 2.66 -14.39
N ASP A 197 -9.55 3.05 -15.42
CA ASP A 197 -9.95 2.93 -16.81
C ASP A 197 -11.29 3.63 -17.14
N GLY A 198 -11.67 4.66 -16.37
CA GLY A 198 -12.95 5.35 -16.52
C GLY A 198 -14.15 4.61 -15.90
N GLU A 199 -13.91 3.52 -15.18
CA GLU A 199 -14.94 2.76 -14.47
C GLU A 199 -14.84 2.98 -12.96
N THR A 200 -15.99 3.11 -12.29
CA THR A 200 -16.03 3.27 -10.84
C THR A 200 -16.04 1.92 -10.13
N TYR A 201 -15.08 1.74 -9.23
CA TYR A 201 -14.96 0.60 -8.33
C TYR A 201 -15.22 1.05 -6.90
N THR A 202 -16.07 0.33 -6.17
CA THR A 202 -16.34 0.55 -4.75
C THR A 202 -15.54 -0.46 -3.92
N LEU A 203 -14.69 0.05 -3.03
CA LEU A 203 -13.83 -0.72 -2.15
C LEU A 203 -14.41 -0.75 -0.74
N LYS A 204 -14.41 -1.92 -0.12
CA LYS A 204 -14.86 -2.14 1.27
C LYS A 204 -13.97 -3.17 1.96
N ALA A 205 -13.58 -2.92 3.19
CA ALA A 205 -12.86 -3.86 4.03
C ALA A 205 -13.71 -4.20 5.24
N TYR A 206 -14.19 -5.44 5.32
CA TYR A 206 -14.96 -5.96 6.45
C TYR A 206 -13.99 -6.47 7.51
N ALA A 207 -13.71 -5.64 8.51
CA ALA A 207 -12.76 -5.98 9.57
C ALA A 207 -13.40 -6.91 10.60
N LYS A 208 -12.67 -7.95 11.00
CA LYS A 208 -13.08 -8.90 12.04
C LYS A 208 -12.13 -8.82 13.22
N LEU A 209 -12.62 -8.40 14.39
CA LEU A 209 -11.78 -8.16 15.56
C LEU A 209 -11.25 -9.47 16.17
N SER A 210 -12.13 -10.46 16.29
CA SER A 210 -11.80 -11.75 16.89
C SER A 210 -10.98 -12.67 15.98
N ALA A 211 -10.91 -12.36 14.68
CA ALA A 211 -10.12 -13.10 13.70
C ALA A 211 -9.65 -12.15 12.58
N PRO A 212 -8.67 -11.27 12.85
CA PRO A 212 -8.20 -10.25 11.92
C PRO A 212 -7.77 -10.80 10.56
N GLU A 213 -7.21 -12.01 10.54
CA GLU A 213 -6.83 -12.76 9.34
C GLU A 213 -7.99 -13.01 8.37
N ASN A 214 -9.20 -13.11 8.92
CA ASN A 214 -10.44 -13.39 8.20
C ASN A 214 -11.21 -12.11 7.83
N SER A 215 -10.63 -10.94 8.10
CA SER A 215 -11.13 -9.67 7.59
C SER A 215 -11.16 -9.72 6.05
N ALA A 216 -12.23 -9.28 5.42
CA ALA A 216 -12.42 -9.45 3.98
C ALA A 216 -12.34 -8.12 3.24
N LEU A 217 -11.50 -8.04 2.22
CA LEU A 217 -11.51 -6.96 1.24
C LEU A 217 -12.45 -7.34 0.09
N GLU A 218 -13.44 -6.50 -0.18
CA GLU A 218 -14.35 -6.59 -1.32
C GLU A 218 -14.16 -5.39 -2.26
N ILE A 219 -14.14 -5.67 -3.57
CA ILE A 219 -14.21 -4.64 -4.60
C ILE A 219 -15.42 -4.95 -5.48
N LYS A 220 -16.25 -3.94 -5.70
CA LYS A 220 -17.49 -4.03 -6.49
C LYS A 220 -17.45 -3.05 -7.66
N ARG A 221 -18.06 -3.45 -8.78
CA ARG A 221 -18.34 -2.59 -9.93
C ARG A 221 -19.83 -2.63 -10.20
N ASN A 222 -20.49 -1.47 -10.24
CA ASN A 222 -21.95 -1.37 -10.42
C ASN A 222 -22.74 -2.30 -9.47
N GLY A 223 -22.29 -2.39 -8.21
CA GLY A 223 -22.88 -3.26 -7.19
C GLY A 223 -22.51 -4.75 -7.29
N GLN A 224 -21.92 -5.21 -8.39
CA GLN A 224 -21.48 -6.59 -8.58
C GLN A 224 -20.09 -6.81 -7.99
N LEU A 225 -19.90 -7.92 -7.27
CA LEU A 225 -18.63 -8.32 -6.70
C LEU A 225 -17.65 -8.74 -7.80
N VAL A 226 -16.50 -8.07 -7.89
CA VAL A 226 -15.43 -8.41 -8.86
C VAL A 226 -14.18 -8.95 -8.18
N PHE A 227 -14.04 -8.72 -6.87
CA PHE A 227 -12.92 -9.21 -6.07
C PHE A 227 -13.37 -9.42 -4.63
N LYS A 228 -12.95 -10.55 -4.03
CA LYS A 228 -13.08 -10.80 -2.61
C LYS A 228 -11.92 -11.65 -2.11
N LYS A 229 -11.15 -11.12 -1.16
CA LYS A 229 -10.03 -11.83 -0.51
C LYS A 229 -9.95 -11.48 0.95
N THR A 230 -9.43 -12.40 1.74
CA THR A 230 -9.13 -12.18 3.15
C THR A 230 -7.85 -11.37 3.33
N ALA A 231 -7.69 -10.74 4.50
CA ALA A 231 -6.47 -10.06 4.90
C ALA A 231 -5.27 -11.01 4.85
N LYS A 232 -5.47 -12.27 5.27
CA LYS A 232 -4.48 -13.34 5.14
C LYS A 232 -4.03 -13.56 3.70
N GLU A 233 -4.97 -13.76 2.77
CA GLU A 233 -4.63 -13.99 1.36
C GLU A 233 -3.88 -12.80 0.74
N VAL A 234 -4.28 -11.57 1.09
CA VAL A 234 -3.58 -10.36 0.65
C VAL A 234 -2.17 -10.30 1.22
N ALA A 235 -2.00 -10.52 2.53
CA ALA A 235 -0.69 -10.50 3.19
C ALA A 235 0.25 -11.57 2.62
N ASP A 236 -0.26 -12.79 2.41
CA ASP A 236 0.49 -13.91 1.84
C ASP A 236 0.97 -13.61 0.41
N ALA A 237 0.11 -13.01 -0.42
CA ALA A 237 0.47 -12.64 -1.78
C ALA A 237 1.53 -11.53 -1.82
N ILE A 238 1.52 -10.62 -0.86
CA ILE A 238 2.54 -9.56 -0.73
C ILE A 238 3.86 -10.15 -0.23
N ALA A 239 3.82 -10.96 0.83
CA ALA A 239 4.99 -11.65 1.35
C ALA A 239 5.67 -12.47 0.25
N ALA A 240 4.89 -13.06 -0.66
CA ALA A 240 5.43 -13.84 -1.78
C ALA A 240 6.20 -13.03 -2.83
N LYS A 241 6.19 -11.69 -2.72
CA LYS A 241 7.00 -10.79 -3.54
C LYS A 241 8.27 -10.31 -2.83
N SER A 242 8.47 -10.72 -1.57
CA SER A 242 9.71 -10.47 -0.85
C SER A 242 10.74 -11.57 -1.15
N LEU A 243 11.99 -11.28 -0.79
CA LEU A 243 13.12 -12.18 -0.95
C LEU A 243 13.60 -12.67 0.42
N ASP A 244 13.66 -13.98 0.62
CA ASP A 244 14.26 -14.58 1.81
C ASP A 244 15.78 -14.36 1.84
N VAL A 245 16.25 -13.69 2.91
CA VAL A 245 17.67 -13.46 3.20
C VAL A 245 17.98 -14.02 4.58
N LYS A 246 18.95 -14.93 4.68
CA LYS A 246 19.34 -15.58 5.94
C LYS A 246 20.70 -15.07 6.41
N LEU A 247 20.69 -14.32 7.51
CA LEU A 247 21.87 -13.79 8.20
C LEU A 247 22.05 -14.55 9.53
N SER A 248 22.02 -13.87 10.69
CA SER A 248 21.94 -14.59 11.98
C SER A 248 20.55 -15.20 12.18
N ARG A 249 19.53 -14.57 11.58
CA ARG A 249 18.17 -15.09 11.43
C ARG A 249 17.65 -14.87 10.01
N LEU A 250 16.46 -15.38 9.73
CA LEU A 250 15.79 -15.20 8.44
C LEU A 250 15.14 -13.82 8.40
N TYR A 251 15.17 -13.18 7.23
CA TYR A 251 14.48 -11.92 6.93
C TYR A 251 13.80 -12.02 5.57
N ASN A 252 12.64 -11.38 5.46
CA ASN A 252 12.01 -11.07 4.19
C ASN A 252 12.48 -9.67 3.76
N LEU A 253 13.21 -9.62 2.65
CA LEU A 253 13.72 -8.40 2.05
C LEU A 253 12.71 -7.89 1.01
N ALA A 254 12.29 -6.64 1.16
CA ALA A 254 11.55 -5.91 0.12
C ALA A 254 12.28 -4.61 -0.23
N TYR A 255 12.13 -4.15 -1.46
CA TYR A 255 12.76 -2.93 -1.95
C TYR A 255 11.75 -2.06 -2.68
N GLY A 256 11.73 -0.76 -2.38
CA GLY A 256 10.80 0.14 -3.05
C GLY A 256 10.90 1.61 -2.66
N ASN A 257 10.08 2.39 -3.34
CA ASN A 257 9.96 3.82 -3.13
C ASN A 257 9.29 4.13 -1.80
N GLU A 258 9.74 5.21 -1.17
CA GLU A 258 9.03 5.83 -0.06
C GLU A 258 7.68 6.38 -0.53
N ILE A 259 6.68 6.23 0.33
CA ILE A 259 5.36 6.81 0.13
C ILE A 259 5.17 7.89 1.19
N LEU A 260 4.80 9.09 0.75
CA LEU A 260 4.45 10.21 1.62
C LEU A 260 2.99 10.62 1.40
N GLN A 261 2.33 10.98 2.51
CA GLN A 261 1.03 11.61 2.55
C GLN A 261 1.16 13.10 2.82
N GLY A 262 0.20 13.88 2.35
CA GLY A 262 0.06 15.29 2.72
C GLY A 262 -1.25 15.89 2.21
N PRO A 263 -1.45 17.21 2.35
CA PRO A 263 -2.68 17.89 1.92
C PRO A 263 -3.02 17.71 0.44
N GLY A 264 -2.00 17.51 -0.41
CA GLY A 264 -2.16 17.23 -1.84
C GLY A 264 -2.43 15.77 -2.19
N GLY A 265 -2.62 14.90 -1.19
CA GLY A 265 -2.80 13.47 -1.37
C GLY A 265 -1.52 12.67 -1.11
N VAL A 266 -1.44 11.49 -1.70
CA VAL A 266 -0.37 10.52 -1.50
C VAL A 266 0.53 10.48 -2.73
N ARG A 267 1.84 10.37 -2.53
CA ARG A 267 2.81 10.28 -3.63
C ARG A 267 3.95 9.34 -3.30
N PHE A 268 4.49 8.71 -4.33
CA PHE A 268 5.80 8.08 -4.28
C PHE A 268 6.89 9.17 -4.34
N THR A 269 7.97 8.99 -3.61
CA THR A 269 9.17 9.83 -3.73
C THR A 269 10.27 9.05 -4.45
N GLU A 270 11.32 9.74 -4.89
CA GLU A 270 12.50 9.09 -5.48
C GLU A 270 13.35 8.36 -4.44
N LYS A 271 13.07 8.56 -3.15
CA LYS A 271 13.80 7.93 -2.06
C LYS A 271 13.47 6.44 -2.02
N MET A 272 14.51 5.61 -1.96
CA MET A 272 14.40 4.16 -1.95
C MET A 272 14.76 3.60 -0.58
N TYR A 273 14.02 2.58 -0.18
CA TYR A 273 14.24 1.84 1.06
C TYR A 273 14.35 0.34 0.79
N ILE A 274 15.23 -0.31 1.54
CA ILE A 274 15.20 -1.76 1.76
C ILE A 274 14.49 -1.99 3.09
N ALA A 275 13.42 -2.76 3.06
CA ALA A 275 12.73 -3.25 4.25
C ALA A 275 13.22 -4.68 4.55
N MET A 276 13.72 -4.90 5.76
CA MET A 276 14.10 -6.22 6.26
C MET A 276 13.15 -6.60 7.38
N VAL A 277 12.33 -7.63 7.16
CA VAL A 277 11.26 -8.03 8.09
C VAL A 277 11.52 -9.44 8.60
N PRO A 278 11.84 -9.65 9.89
CA PRO A 278 12.03 -10.99 10.42
C PRO A 278 10.69 -11.75 10.48
N PRO A 279 10.63 -13.02 10.03
CA PRO A 279 9.38 -13.77 9.95
C PRO A 279 8.61 -14.01 11.23
N ASP A 280 9.36 -14.13 12.30
CA ASP A 280 8.94 -14.44 13.65
C ASP A 280 8.59 -13.18 14.45
N GLU A 281 9.17 -12.02 14.09
CA GLU A 281 9.00 -10.74 14.80
C GLU A 281 8.76 -9.56 13.85
N PRO A 282 7.78 -9.58 12.95
CA PRO A 282 7.71 -8.59 11.88
C PRO A 282 7.29 -7.17 12.31
N GLN A 283 6.96 -6.98 13.58
CA GLN A 283 6.91 -5.66 14.23
C GLN A 283 8.31 -5.03 14.38
N SER A 284 9.35 -5.87 14.46
CA SER A 284 10.76 -5.53 14.54
C SER A 284 11.39 -5.45 13.14
N TYR A 285 10.77 -4.70 12.23
CA TYR A 285 11.29 -4.50 10.87
C TYR A 285 12.32 -3.37 10.82
N TYR A 286 13.23 -3.46 9.85
CA TYR A 286 14.30 -2.48 9.64
C TYR A 286 14.14 -1.82 8.27
N MET A 287 14.03 -0.49 8.28
CA MET A 287 13.96 0.33 7.06
C MET A 287 15.32 0.98 6.80
N ILE A 288 16.01 0.51 5.78
CA ILE A 288 17.35 0.95 5.42
C ILE A 288 17.23 1.91 4.23
N ASP A 289 17.60 3.15 4.46
CA ASP A 289 17.70 4.17 3.42
C ASP A 289 18.85 3.82 2.47
N VAL A 290 18.54 3.51 1.22
CA VAL A 290 19.54 3.02 0.26
C VAL A 290 20.62 4.05 -0.03
N SER A 291 20.33 5.35 0.13
CA SER A 291 21.33 6.41 -0.02
C SER A 291 22.44 6.35 1.04
N LYS A 292 22.25 5.61 2.14
CA LYS A 292 23.24 5.40 3.19
C LYS A 292 24.13 4.19 2.95
N ILE A 293 23.82 3.36 1.95
CA ILE A 293 24.64 2.20 1.58
C ILE A 293 25.59 2.62 0.47
N SER A 294 26.88 2.71 0.79
CA SER A 294 27.92 3.04 -0.19
C SER A 294 28.51 1.78 -0.83
N SER A 295 29.30 1.95 -1.89
CA SER A 295 30.13 0.87 -2.44
C SER A 295 31.21 0.38 -1.48
N GLY A 296 31.60 1.22 -0.52
CA GLY A 296 32.50 0.87 0.57
C GLY A 296 31.89 0.04 1.69
N GLY A 297 30.58 -0.20 1.62
CA GLY A 297 29.82 -0.95 2.61
C GLY A 297 29.35 -0.14 3.81
N VAL A 298 28.37 -0.68 4.52
CA VAL A 298 27.84 -0.18 5.79
C VAL A 298 27.48 -1.36 6.69
N THR A 299 27.63 -1.17 8.00
CA THR A 299 27.09 -2.08 9.02
C THR A 299 25.81 -1.50 9.60
N LEU A 300 24.90 -2.37 10.03
CA LEU A 300 23.64 -1.98 10.66
C LEU A 300 23.52 -2.66 12.02
N PRO A 301 24.27 -2.19 13.06
CA PRO A 301 24.35 -2.83 14.37
C PRO A 301 22.99 -3.02 15.07
N GLU A 302 22.01 -2.19 14.73
CA GLU A 302 20.63 -2.27 15.22
C GLU A 302 19.84 -3.46 14.68
N MET A 303 20.18 -3.93 13.47
CA MET A 303 19.50 -5.05 12.80
C MET A 303 20.20 -6.38 13.08
N GLU A 304 21.51 -6.37 12.88
CA GLU A 304 22.39 -7.49 13.05
C GLU A 304 23.60 -7.01 13.84
N LYS A 305 24.18 -7.86 14.69
CA LYS A 305 25.49 -7.52 15.26
C LYS A 305 26.48 -7.24 14.11
N VAL A 306 27.62 -6.60 14.42
CA VAL A 306 28.63 -6.13 13.45
C VAL A 306 29.30 -7.26 12.61
N SER A 307 28.69 -8.44 12.52
CA SER A 307 29.07 -9.62 11.75
C SER A 307 28.67 -9.56 10.27
N PHE A 308 27.83 -8.61 9.85
CA PHE A 308 27.38 -8.50 8.45
C PHE A 308 27.50 -7.07 7.92
N GLY A 309 27.89 -6.95 6.65
CA GLY A 309 27.99 -5.71 5.92
C GLY A 309 27.11 -5.71 4.66
N PHE A 310 26.70 -4.52 4.25
CA PHE A 310 25.86 -4.26 3.10
C PHE A 310 26.57 -3.26 2.20
N ARG A 311 26.76 -3.56 0.91
CA ARG A 311 27.31 -2.60 -0.06
C ARG A 311 26.51 -2.57 -1.35
N LEU A 312 26.49 -1.41 -2.00
CA LEU A 312 25.92 -1.28 -3.35
C LEU A 312 27.04 -1.37 -4.38
N LEU A 313 26.89 -2.29 -5.33
CA LEU A 313 27.70 -2.33 -6.53
C LEU A 313 27.10 -1.44 -7.63
N GLU A 314 27.87 -1.28 -8.72
CA GLU A 314 27.35 -0.70 -9.94
C GLU A 314 26.09 -1.44 -10.43
N GLY A 315 25.12 -0.70 -10.98
CA GLY A 315 23.86 -1.27 -11.45
C GLY A 315 22.83 -1.59 -10.36
N MET A 316 22.96 -1.00 -9.15
CA MET A 316 22.02 -1.18 -8.04
C MET A 316 21.91 -2.63 -7.54
N ALA A 317 23.01 -3.39 -7.60
CA ALA A 317 23.10 -4.68 -6.95
C ALA A 317 23.52 -4.52 -5.48
N LEU A 318 22.71 -5.01 -4.56
CA LEU A 318 23.01 -5.09 -3.14
C LEU A 318 23.80 -6.36 -2.87
N GLU A 319 25.01 -6.21 -2.35
CA GLU A 319 25.76 -7.32 -1.78
C GLU A 319 25.65 -7.33 -0.27
N ILE A 320 25.39 -8.52 0.27
CA ILE A 320 25.38 -8.79 1.71
C ILE A 320 26.49 -9.79 2.00
N TYR A 321 27.40 -9.44 2.91
CA TYR A 321 28.61 -10.21 3.18
C TYR A 321 28.88 -10.33 4.68
N ARG A 322 29.62 -11.38 5.07
CA ARG A 322 30.13 -11.53 6.45
C ARG A 322 31.33 -10.64 6.66
N ILE A 323 31.43 -10.04 7.83
CA ILE A 323 32.58 -9.24 8.25
C ILE A 323 33.54 -10.17 8.99
N ASN A 324 34.79 -10.18 8.55
CA ASN A 324 35.89 -10.90 9.20
C ASN A 324 36.41 -10.16 10.43
#